data_AF-A0A972LW54-F1
#
_entry.id   AF-A0A972LW54-F1
#
_cell.length_a   1.000
_cell.length_b   1.000
_cell.length_c   1.000
_cell.angle_alpha   90.00
_cell.angle_beta   90.00
_cell.angle_gamma   90.00
#
_symmetry.space_group_name_H-M   'P 1'
#
loop_
_entity.id
_entity.type
_entity.pdbx_description
1 polymer ?
#
loop_
_entity_poly.entity_id
_entity_poly.type
_entity_poly.pdbx_seq_one_letter_code
_entity_poly.pdbx_strand_id
1 'polypeptide(L)'
;MGAKKRDKIEERDITGLKFFDQLAPLLKRLHQDGCERDRAGNRQLHYDQYCMLMLLYLFNPIVTSLRGIQQASELKNVQRKLKCPRTSLGSLSEATRVFDPERLKEIIAELGDQLQPLAQDKRLSDIKQTITLVDGTLIAALPTIMEASWRKEKKGSGMVKWRLHTHFARVFRERA
;
A
#
# COMPACT_ATOMS: atom_id res chain seq x y z
N MET A 1 18.17 -22.46 18.00
CA MET A 1 17.01 -22.55 17.07
C MET A 1 17.44 -21.96 15.73
N GLY A 2 17.81 -22.79 14.76
CA GLY A 2 18.25 -22.33 13.44
C GLY A 2 17.08 -21.72 12.67
N ALA A 3 17.26 -20.52 12.11
CA ALA A 3 16.23 -19.87 11.31
C ALA A 3 15.85 -20.76 10.11
N LYS A 4 14.57 -21.15 10.02
CA LYS A 4 14.02 -21.89 8.89
C LYS A 4 14.34 -21.12 7.61
N LYS A 5 15.00 -21.76 6.64
CA LYS A 5 15.39 -21.15 5.36
C LYS A 5 14.11 -20.60 4.71
N ARG A 6 14.01 -19.29 4.54
CA ARG A 6 12.84 -18.66 3.91
C ARG A 6 12.77 -19.10 2.46
N ASP A 7 11.60 -19.56 2.03
CA ASP A 7 11.36 -19.98 0.66
C ASP A 7 11.59 -18.81 -0.31
N LYS A 8 12.13 -19.14 -1.48
CA LYS A 8 12.40 -18.15 -2.53
C LYS A 8 11.06 -17.71 -3.13
N ILE A 9 10.82 -16.41 -3.18
CA ILE A 9 9.62 -15.84 -3.80
C ILE A 9 9.70 -16.05 -5.32
N GLU A 10 8.62 -16.57 -5.92
CA GLU A 10 8.50 -16.78 -7.35
C GLU A 10 7.36 -15.92 -7.94
N GLU A 11 7.33 -15.82 -9.28
CA GLU A 11 6.33 -14.98 -9.98
C GLU A 11 4.88 -15.39 -9.67
N ARG A 12 4.64 -16.69 -9.44
CA ARG A 12 3.32 -17.25 -9.12
C ARG A 12 2.79 -16.86 -7.74
N ASP A 13 3.68 -16.50 -6.83
CA ASP A 13 3.34 -16.13 -5.46
C ASP A 13 2.88 -14.67 -5.36
N ILE A 14 3.21 -13.87 -6.36
CA ILE A 14 2.81 -12.47 -6.45
C ILE A 14 1.45 -12.37 -7.14
N THR A 15 0.52 -11.70 -6.47
CA THR A 15 -0.85 -11.49 -6.94
C THR A 15 -1.21 -10.01 -6.96
N GLY A 16 -2.32 -9.67 -7.62
CA GLY A 16 -2.87 -8.32 -7.58
C GLY A 16 -2.16 -7.24 -8.39
N LEU A 17 -1.15 -7.60 -9.19
CA LEU A 17 -0.38 -6.64 -9.99
C LEU A 17 -1.22 -5.78 -10.94
N LYS A 18 -2.41 -6.24 -11.36
CA LYS A 18 -3.32 -5.47 -12.23
C LYS A 18 -3.83 -4.16 -11.59
N PHE A 19 -3.91 -4.10 -10.26
CA PHE A 19 -4.40 -2.93 -9.55
C PHE A 19 -3.31 -1.84 -9.46
N PHE A 20 -2.04 -2.20 -9.61
CA PHE A 20 -0.93 -1.25 -9.62
C PHE A 20 -0.96 -0.33 -10.83
N ASP A 21 -1.55 -0.78 -11.95
CA ASP A 21 -1.75 0.05 -13.14
C ASP A 21 -2.67 1.26 -12.84
N GLN A 22 -3.64 1.11 -11.93
CA GLN A 22 -4.52 2.19 -11.48
C GLN A 22 -3.85 3.12 -10.45
N LEU A 23 -2.93 2.59 -9.66
CA LEU A 23 -2.21 3.36 -8.63
C LEU A 23 -1.07 4.19 -9.22
N ALA A 24 -0.48 3.76 -10.34
CA ALA A 24 0.69 4.41 -10.92
C ALA A 24 0.48 5.90 -11.28
N PRO A 25 -0.65 6.30 -11.90
CA PRO A 25 -0.91 7.71 -12.17
C PRO A 25 -0.99 8.57 -10.90
N LEU A 26 -1.56 8.04 -9.81
CA LEU A 26 -1.75 8.77 -8.55
C LEU A 26 -0.41 9.11 -7.89
N LEU A 27 0.53 8.16 -7.93
CA LEU A 27 1.84 8.28 -7.31
C LEU A 27 2.88 8.97 -8.19
N LYS A 28 2.64 9.10 -9.51
CA LYS A 28 3.60 9.65 -10.48
C LYS A 28 4.16 11.02 -10.08
N ARG A 29 3.37 11.87 -9.44
CA ARG A 29 3.81 13.18 -8.95
C ARG A 29 4.93 13.11 -7.91
N LEU A 30 5.04 12.01 -7.17
CA LEU A 30 6.10 11.78 -6.17
C LEU A 30 7.43 11.40 -6.81
N HIS A 31 7.47 11.08 -8.11
CA HIS A 31 8.67 10.54 -8.76
C HIS A 31 9.91 11.41 -8.59
N GLN A 32 9.73 12.74 -8.53
CA GLN A 32 10.83 13.70 -8.36
C GLN A 32 11.13 14.06 -6.90
N ASP A 33 10.27 13.64 -5.96
CA ASP A 33 10.44 13.96 -4.55
C ASP A 33 11.68 13.23 -3.99
N GLY A 34 12.58 13.98 -3.36
CA GLY A 34 13.84 13.47 -2.81
C GLY A 34 14.96 13.29 -3.84
N CYS A 35 14.76 13.64 -5.11
CA CYS A 35 15.82 13.68 -6.13
C CYS A 35 16.85 14.80 -5.87
N GLU A 36 16.47 15.88 -5.18
CA GLU A 36 17.36 17.00 -4.85
C GLU A 36 18.59 16.60 -4.02
N ARG A 37 18.48 15.50 -3.27
CA ARG A 37 19.59 14.94 -2.48
C ARG A 37 20.55 14.09 -3.32
N ASP A 38 20.14 13.65 -4.51
CA ASP A 38 20.98 12.88 -5.42
C ASP A 38 21.90 13.79 -6.23
N ARG A 39 23.05 14.14 -5.65
CA ARG A 39 24.09 14.92 -6.33
C ARG A 39 24.83 14.14 -7.43
N ALA A 40 24.80 12.80 -7.38
CA ALA A 40 25.54 11.94 -8.28
C ALA A 40 24.73 11.55 -9.53
N GLY A 41 23.41 11.78 -9.52
CA GLY A 41 22.51 11.43 -10.62
C GLY A 41 22.41 9.92 -10.86
N ASN A 42 22.76 9.11 -9.86
CA ASN A 42 22.85 7.65 -9.97
C ASN A 42 21.71 6.95 -9.21
N ARG A 43 20.70 7.69 -8.76
CA ARG A 43 19.51 7.13 -8.12
C ARG A 43 18.75 6.23 -9.10
N GLN A 44 18.50 5.02 -8.63
CA GLN A 44 17.75 4.00 -9.39
C GLN A 44 16.35 3.75 -8.81
N LEU A 45 16.08 4.22 -7.58
CA LEU A 45 14.81 4.06 -6.89
C LEU A 45 14.19 5.43 -6.63
N HIS A 46 13.01 5.66 -7.21
CA HIS A 46 12.21 6.86 -7.01
C HIS A 46 11.09 6.65 -5.98
N TYR A 47 10.48 7.74 -5.51
CA TYR A 47 9.53 7.64 -4.40
C TYR A 47 8.26 6.89 -4.79
N ASP A 48 7.71 7.17 -5.98
CA ASP A 48 6.56 6.45 -6.53
C ASP A 48 6.81 4.94 -6.61
N GLN A 49 8.00 4.53 -7.08
CA GLN A 49 8.43 3.14 -7.15
C GLN A 49 8.57 2.51 -5.76
N TYR A 50 9.12 3.24 -4.79
CA TYR A 50 9.20 2.79 -3.41
C TYR A 50 7.81 2.57 -2.79
N CYS A 51 6.88 3.50 -3.01
CA CYS A 51 5.48 3.36 -2.59
C CYS A 51 4.83 2.12 -3.21
N MET A 52 5.08 1.85 -4.50
CA MET A 52 4.62 0.63 -5.14
C MET A 52 5.19 -0.63 -4.47
N LEU A 53 6.47 -0.64 -4.12
CA LEU A 53 7.07 -1.79 -3.43
C LEU A 53 6.49 -1.98 -2.01
N MET A 54 6.16 -0.89 -1.30
CA MET A 54 5.48 -0.97 0.01
C MET A 54 4.06 -1.51 -0.12
N LEU A 55 3.32 -1.09 -1.15
CA LEU A 55 1.99 -1.62 -1.45
C LEU A 55 2.07 -3.10 -1.85
N LEU A 56 3.08 -3.48 -2.63
CA LEU A 56 3.33 -4.88 -2.98
C LEU A 56 3.55 -5.74 -1.74
N TYR A 57 4.36 -5.25 -0.79
CA TYR A 57 4.58 -5.86 0.51
C TYR A 57 3.27 -6.01 1.30
N LEU A 58 2.46 -4.94 1.37
CA LEU A 58 1.21 -4.93 2.11
C LEU A 58 0.18 -5.92 1.54
N PHE A 59 0.16 -6.08 0.21
CA PHE A 59 -0.83 -6.90 -0.48
C PHE A 59 -0.41 -8.35 -0.72
N ASN A 60 0.88 -8.67 -0.56
CA ASN A 60 1.39 -10.02 -0.77
C ASN A 60 2.02 -10.51 0.54
N PRO A 61 1.26 -11.22 1.40
CA PRO A 61 1.72 -11.61 2.74
C PRO A 61 2.91 -12.57 2.75
N ILE A 62 3.29 -13.13 1.60
CA ILE A 62 4.56 -13.87 1.45
C ILE A 62 5.78 -12.95 1.56
N VAL A 63 5.63 -11.67 1.18
CA VAL A 63 6.66 -10.65 1.25
C VAL A 63 6.65 -10.06 2.65
N THR A 64 7.47 -10.61 3.56
CA THR A 64 7.45 -10.25 5.00
C THR A 64 8.66 -9.44 5.46
N SER A 65 9.54 -9.02 4.54
CA SER A 65 10.76 -8.29 4.89
C SER A 65 11.31 -7.47 3.72
N LEU A 66 12.22 -6.54 4.01
CA LEU A 66 12.99 -5.81 2.98
C LEU A 66 13.72 -6.75 2.01
N ARG A 67 14.22 -7.89 2.49
CA ARG A 67 14.83 -8.91 1.63
C ARG A 67 13.80 -9.58 0.73
N GLY A 68 12.58 -9.78 1.21
CA GLY A 68 11.47 -10.25 0.38
C GLY A 68 11.12 -9.22 -0.70
N ILE A 69 11.10 -7.92 -0.36
CA ILE A 69 10.85 -6.84 -1.33
C ILE A 69 11.97 -6.80 -2.38
N GLN A 70 13.23 -6.91 -1.97
CA GLN A 70 14.37 -7.00 -2.89
C GLN A 70 14.19 -8.18 -3.85
N GLN A 71 13.88 -9.38 -3.35
CA GLN A 71 13.63 -10.56 -4.18
C GLN A 71 12.44 -10.37 -5.13
N ALA A 72 11.34 -9.79 -4.64
CA ALA A 72 10.17 -9.49 -5.48
C ALA A 72 10.50 -8.49 -6.59
N SER A 73 11.37 -7.49 -6.32
CA SER A 73 11.84 -6.53 -7.33
C SER A 73 12.71 -7.16 -8.43
N GLU A 74 13.23 -8.39 -8.22
CA GLU A 74 14.01 -9.14 -9.22
C GLU A 74 13.11 -9.91 -10.21
N LEU A 75 11.82 -10.06 -9.89
CA LEU A 75 10.86 -10.79 -10.73
C LEU A 75 10.45 -9.97 -11.95
N LYS A 76 10.41 -10.60 -13.15
CA LYS A 76 10.16 -9.89 -14.40
C LYS A 76 8.74 -9.36 -14.48
N ASN A 77 7.76 -10.11 -13.97
CA ASN A 77 6.36 -9.65 -13.91
C ASN A 77 6.20 -8.39 -13.03
N VAL A 78 6.91 -8.32 -11.90
CA VAL A 78 6.91 -7.17 -11.00
C VAL A 78 7.58 -5.97 -11.66
N GLN A 79 8.78 -6.14 -12.24
CA GLN A 79 9.49 -5.04 -12.92
C GLN A 79 8.66 -4.42 -14.06
N ARG A 80 8.01 -5.26 -14.88
CA ARG A 80 7.14 -4.79 -15.97
C ARG A 80 5.93 -4.03 -15.45
N LYS A 81 5.30 -4.51 -14.38
CA LYS A 81 4.06 -3.91 -13.85
C LYS A 81 4.28 -2.66 -13.02
N LEU A 82 5.29 -2.67 -12.16
CA LEU A 82 5.62 -1.54 -11.28
C LEU A 82 6.51 -0.50 -11.97
N LYS A 83 7.04 -0.80 -13.17
CA LYS A 83 8.04 0.03 -13.88
C LYS A 83 9.21 0.42 -12.98
N CYS A 84 9.58 -0.50 -12.09
CA CYS A 84 10.64 -0.33 -11.11
C CYS A 84 11.79 -1.26 -11.49
N PRO A 85 13.04 -0.77 -11.56
CA PRO A 85 14.19 -1.65 -11.72
C PRO A 85 14.40 -2.50 -10.45
N ARG A 86 15.28 -3.50 -10.57
CA ARG A 86 15.77 -4.25 -9.41
C ARG A 86 16.26 -3.26 -8.36
N THR A 87 15.81 -3.45 -7.13
CA THR A 87 16.16 -2.58 -6.01
C THR A 87 17.14 -3.29 -5.09
N SER A 88 18.14 -2.55 -4.60
CA SER A 88 19.08 -3.08 -3.60
C SER A 88 18.53 -2.89 -2.18
N LEU A 89 19.01 -3.70 -1.22
CA LEU A 89 18.71 -3.48 0.20
C LEU A 89 19.20 -2.13 0.71
N GLY A 90 20.34 -1.65 0.21
CA GLY A 90 20.88 -0.33 0.55
C GLY A 90 19.92 0.78 0.15
N SER A 91 19.45 0.75 -1.10
CA SER A 91 18.48 1.72 -1.62
C SER A 91 17.15 1.68 -0.85
N LEU A 92 16.65 0.49 -0.50
CA LEU A 92 15.42 0.34 0.29
C LEU A 92 15.57 0.87 1.72
N SER A 93 16.74 0.64 2.35
CA SER A 93 17.03 1.14 3.69
C SER A 93 17.16 2.67 3.68
N GLU A 94 17.86 3.22 2.69
CA GLU A 94 18.04 4.66 2.52
C GLU A 94 16.72 5.38 2.21
N ALA A 95 15.84 4.77 1.40
CA ALA A 95 14.54 5.32 1.02
C ALA A 95 13.71 5.77 2.23
N THR A 96 13.76 5.03 3.34
CA THR A 96 13.05 5.37 4.59
C THR A 96 13.47 6.72 5.20
N ARG A 97 14.67 7.21 4.87
CA ARG A 97 15.22 8.48 5.36
C ARG A 97 15.13 9.61 4.34
N VAL A 98 15.01 9.24 3.06
CA VAL A 98 15.01 10.22 1.97
C VAL A 98 13.59 10.65 1.60
N PHE A 99 12.63 9.73 1.61
CA PHE A 99 11.28 10.04 1.19
C PHE A 99 10.43 10.52 2.36
N ASP A 100 9.77 11.65 2.15
CA ASP A 100 8.91 12.26 3.15
C ASP A 100 7.50 11.65 3.11
N PRO A 101 7.09 10.87 4.14
CA PRO A 101 5.76 10.27 4.19
C PRO A 101 4.62 11.29 4.24
N GLU A 102 4.87 12.55 4.60
CA GLU A 102 3.84 13.59 4.63
C GLU A 102 3.27 13.87 3.22
N ARG A 103 4.08 13.69 2.18
CA ARG A 103 3.66 13.87 0.77
C ARG A 103 2.56 12.89 0.35
N LEU A 104 2.48 11.71 0.98
CA LEU A 104 1.40 10.76 0.75
C LEU A 104 0.06 11.24 1.33
N LYS A 105 0.06 12.11 2.34
CA LYS A 105 -1.18 12.61 2.96
C LYS A 105 -1.99 13.45 1.98
N GLU A 106 -1.32 14.24 1.13
CA GLU A 106 -1.98 15.03 0.07
C GLU A 106 -2.74 14.09 -0.89
N ILE A 107 -2.09 13.01 -1.33
CA ILE A 107 -2.69 12.01 -2.22
C ILE A 107 -3.88 11.33 -1.54
N ILE A 108 -3.73 10.94 -0.27
CA ILE A 108 -4.80 10.29 0.50
C ILE A 108 -5.98 11.26 0.73
N ALA A 109 -5.71 12.54 0.99
CA ALA A 109 -6.74 13.55 1.17
C ALA A 109 -7.56 13.75 -0.11
N GLU A 110 -6.88 13.90 -1.27
CA GLU A 110 -7.56 14.01 -2.56
C GLU A 110 -8.39 12.78 -2.91
N LEU A 111 -7.88 11.58 -2.59
CA LEU A 111 -8.66 10.34 -2.73
C LEU A 111 -9.85 10.33 -1.78
N GLY A 112 -9.67 10.84 -0.55
CA GLY A 112 -10.72 11.00 0.43
C GLY A 112 -11.85 11.92 -0.03
N ASP A 113 -11.52 13.03 -0.68
CA ASP A 113 -12.50 13.97 -1.23
C ASP A 113 -13.33 13.37 -2.38
N GLN A 114 -12.76 12.41 -3.11
CA GLN A 114 -13.46 11.66 -4.16
C GLN A 114 -14.37 10.57 -3.61
N LEU A 115 -14.21 10.17 -2.34
CA LEU A 115 -15.08 9.17 -1.71
C LEU A 115 -16.45 9.79 -1.44
N GLN A 116 -17.44 9.37 -2.22
CA GLN A 116 -18.83 9.61 -1.86
C GLN A 116 -19.16 8.85 -0.56
N PRO A 117 -19.87 9.46 0.40
CA PRO A 117 -20.31 8.76 1.59
C PRO A 117 -21.09 7.50 1.20
N LEU A 118 -20.58 6.33 1.59
CA LEU A 118 -21.25 5.05 1.43
C LEU A 118 -22.48 5.03 2.34
N ALA A 119 -23.60 5.51 1.80
CA ALA A 119 -24.94 5.53 2.40
C ALA A 119 -25.03 6.22 3.79
N GLN A 120 -25.84 7.28 3.88
CA GLN A 120 -26.36 7.70 5.19
C GLN A 120 -27.20 6.56 5.76
N ASP A 121 -26.66 5.84 6.73
CA ASP A 121 -27.48 4.99 7.59
C ASP A 121 -28.53 5.90 8.24
N LYS A 122 -29.81 5.56 8.10
CA LYS A 122 -30.93 6.34 8.68
C LYS A 122 -30.78 6.53 10.20
N ARG A 123 -29.96 5.71 10.87
CA ARG A 123 -29.65 5.83 12.30
C ARG A 123 -28.66 6.95 12.63
N LEU A 124 -27.94 7.45 11.62
CA LEU A 124 -26.94 8.52 11.75
C LEU A 124 -27.46 9.84 11.14
N SER A 125 -28.74 9.90 10.73
CA SER A 125 -29.34 11.06 10.08
C SER A 125 -29.34 12.32 10.96
N ASP A 126 -29.41 12.15 12.27
CA ASP A 126 -29.45 13.26 13.23
C ASP A 126 -28.06 13.82 13.55
N ILE A 127 -27.00 13.14 13.11
CA ILE A 127 -25.62 13.56 13.32
C ILE A 127 -25.20 14.45 12.14
N LYS A 128 -25.33 15.76 12.32
CA LYS A 128 -24.98 16.78 11.32
C LYS A 128 -23.48 16.95 11.07
N GLN A 129 -22.62 16.18 11.74
CA GLN A 129 -21.17 16.27 11.65
C GLN A 129 -20.59 15.01 10.99
N THR A 130 -19.61 15.20 10.10
CA THR A 130 -18.82 14.10 9.54
C THR A 130 -18.05 13.41 10.67
N ILE A 131 -18.50 12.22 11.06
CA ILE A 131 -17.77 11.36 12.00
C ILE A 131 -16.61 10.71 11.22
N THR A 132 -15.39 11.17 11.47
CA THR A 132 -14.17 10.51 10.96
C THR A 132 -13.63 9.57 12.04
N LEU A 133 -13.91 8.28 11.92
CA LEU A 133 -13.34 7.23 12.77
C LEU A 133 -12.13 6.62 12.07
N VAL A 134 -10.97 6.68 12.72
CA VAL A 134 -9.73 6.07 12.22
C VAL A 134 -9.32 4.98 13.22
N ASP A 135 -9.32 3.73 12.78
CA ASP A 135 -8.82 2.59 13.55
C ASP A 135 -7.59 1.99 12.84
N GLY A 136 -6.44 2.04 13.51
CA GLY A 136 -5.18 1.50 12.98
C GLY A 136 -5.18 -0.03 12.87
N THR A 137 -6.06 -0.75 13.59
CA THR A 137 -6.16 -2.22 13.47
C THR A 137 -6.64 -2.65 12.08
N LEU A 138 -7.36 -1.77 11.38
CA LEU A 138 -7.75 -1.98 9.98
C LEU A 138 -6.54 -2.17 9.07
N ILE A 139 -5.47 -1.40 9.30
CA ILE A 139 -4.24 -1.49 8.51
C ILE A 139 -3.58 -2.84 8.73
N ALA A 140 -3.61 -3.38 9.95
CA ALA A 140 -3.09 -4.71 10.25
C ALA A 140 -3.92 -5.85 9.61
N ALA A 141 -5.24 -5.66 9.49
CA ALA A 141 -6.14 -6.63 8.85
C ALA A 141 -6.17 -6.54 7.31
N LEU A 142 -5.71 -5.42 6.75
CA LEU A 142 -5.78 -5.11 5.33
C LEU A 142 -5.08 -6.15 4.42
N PRO A 143 -3.87 -6.66 4.74
CA PRO A 143 -3.25 -7.75 3.98
C PRO A 143 -4.13 -8.99 3.89
N THR A 144 -4.74 -9.39 5.01
CA THR A 144 -5.60 -10.58 5.09
C THR A 144 -6.89 -10.40 4.30
N ILE A 145 -7.53 -9.23 4.41
CA ILE A 145 -8.74 -8.90 3.64
C ILE A 145 -8.44 -8.92 2.13
N MET A 146 -7.31 -8.35 1.74
CA MET A 146 -6.89 -8.27 0.35
C MET A 146 -6.52 -9.64 -0.22
N GLU A 147 -5.71 -10.44 0.47
CA GLU A 147 -5.38 -11.82 0.09
C GLU A 147 -6.65 -12.65 -0.13
N ALA A 148 -7.60 -12.54 0.80
CA ALA A 148 -8.83 -13.28 0.74
C ALA A 148 -9.77 -12.77 -0.38
N SER A 149 -9.65 -11.49 -0.78
CA SER A 149 -10.37 -10.91 -1.93
C SER A 149 -9.83 -11.45 -3.24
N TRP A 150 -8.50 -11.48 -3.40
CA TRP A 150 -7.85 -12.04 -4.59
C TRP A 150 -8.10 -13.53 -4.77
N ARG A 151 -8.14 -14.30 -3.68
CA ARG A 151 -8.46 -15.74 -3.73
C ARG A 151 -9.88 -16.02 -4.21
N LYS A 152 -10.85 -15.17 -3.86
CA LYS A 152 -12.26 -15.34 -4.30
C LYS A 152 -12.52 -14.86 -5.72
N GLU A 153 -11.83 -13.81 -6.17
CA GLU A 153 -11.90 -13.35 -7.56
C GLU A 153 -11.50 -14.48 -8.54
N LYS A 154 -10.42 -15.22 -8.24
CA LYS A 154 -10.00 -16.39 -9.03
C LYS A 154 -11.02 -17.53 -9.07
N LYS A 155 -11.99 -17.57 -8.15
CA LYS A 155 -13.04 -18.61 -8.05
C LYS A 155 -14.41 -18.17 -8.59
N GLY A 156 -14.52 -17.00 -9.25
CA GLY A 156 -15.73 -16.60 -10.00
C GLY A 156 -16.91 -16.06 -9.17
N SER A 157 -16.73 -15.80 -7.88
CA SER A 157 -17.78 -15.16 -7.06
C SER A 157 -17.57 -13.63 -7.08
N GLY A 158 -18.29 -12.95 -7.97
CA GLY A 158 -18.13 -11.52 -8.28
C GLY A 158 -18.48 -10.53 -7.16
N MET A 159 -18.78 -11.00 -5.94
CA MET A 159 -19.06 -10.11 -4.82
C MET A 159 -18.41 -10.61 -3.54
N VAL A 160 -17.31 -9.96 -3.17
CA VAL A 160 -16.57 -10.30 -1.97
C VAL A 160 -17.22 -9.60 -0.77
N LYS A 161 -18.20 -10.26 -0.14
CA LYS A 161 -18.79 -9.79 1.12
C LYS A 161 -17.82 -10.05 2.28
N TRP A 162 -17.21 -8.99 2.79
CA TRP A 162 -16.47 -9.01 4.06
C TRP A 162 -17.37 -8.49 5.18
N ARG A 163 -17.27 -9.11 6.35
CA ARG A 163 -17.79 -8.56 7.61
C ARG A 163 -16.59 -8.27 8.50
N LEU A 164 -16.40 -7.00 8.79
CA LEU A 164 -15.31 -6.52 9.61
C LEU A 164 -15.90 -5.99 10.90
N HIS A 165 -15.68 -6.72 11.99
CA HIS A 165 -16.10 -6.29 13.32
C HIS A 165 -15.04 -5.33 13.85
N THR A 166 -15.26 -4.05 13.61
CA THR A 166 -14.42 -2.96 14.12
C THR A 166 -14.99 -2.45 15.43
N HIS A 167 -14.12 -2.25 16.41
CA HIS A 167 -14.46 -1.56 17.66
C HIS A 167 -13.80 -0.19 17.61
N PHE A 168 -14.62 0.85 17.45
CA PHE A 168 -14.13 2.21 17.38
C PHE A 168 -14.16 2.85 18.77
N ALA A 169 -13.03 3.40 19.21
CA ALA A 169 -12.99 4.31 20.34
C ALA A 169 -13.12 5.75 19.85
N ARG A 170 -13.97 6.55 20.50
CA ARG A 170 -14.21 7.95 20.15
C ARG A 170 -13.02 8.80 20.61
N VAL A 171 -12.26 9.36 19.66
CA VAL A 171 -11.21 10.35 19.95
C VAL A 171 -11.70 11.70 19.45
N PHE A 172 -11.99 12.61 20.38
CA PHE A 172 -12.26 14.01 20.04
C PHE A 172 -10.93 14.72 19.81
N ARG A 173 -10.77 15.35 18.65
CA ARG A 173 -9.73 16.35 18.43
C ARG A 173 -10.42 17.71 18.39
N GLU A 174 -10.25 18.51 19.44
CA GLU A 174 -10.58 19.93 19.38
C GLU A 174 -9.65 20.57 18.36
N ARG A 175 -10.23 21.14 17.30
CA ARG A 175 -9.51 22.12 16.48
C ARG A 175 -9.47 23.41 17.30
N ALA A 176 -8.30 23.77 17.79
CA ALA A 176 -8.00 25.14 18.23
C ALA A 176 -7.92 26.06 17.00
#